data_AF-A0A4Y7Q250-F1
#
_entry.id   AF-A0A4Y7Q250-F1
#
_cell.length_a   1.000
_cell.length_b   1.000
_cell.length_c   1.000
_cell.angle_alpha   90.00
_cell.angle_beta   90.00
_cell.angle_gamma   90.00
#
_symmetry.space_group_name_H-M   'P 1'
#
loop_
_entity.id
_entity.type
_entity.pdbx_description
1 polymer ?
#
loop_
_entity_poly.entity_id
_entity_poly.type
_entity_poly.pdbx_seq_one_letter_code
_entity_poly.pdbx_strand_id
1 'polypeptide(L)'
;MHRMLEDSRLNSVLSWTLNGDAFVIKDVTTFTQSILPKFFRHSNFSSFVRQLNKYDFHKVRRYYCLNWMFRHPDFHADRRPTLENIKRKEPGRRRKPTTTAPQPPVENVLHHSSPSSYGKTVGDQIFELERLRQSQDSMARCLSRLEVDYARALEDLVDCNQNIAKQEDVMQSMVQYIRQRDQSG
;
A
#
# COMPACT_ATOMS: atom_id res chain seq x y z
N MET A 1 18.44 -3.70 -4.43
CA MET A 1 16.97 -3.72 -4.31
C MET A 1 16.35 -2.48 -4.96
N HIS A 2 16.78 -1.25 -4.63
CA HIS A 2 16.34 -0.02 -5.32
C HIS A 2 16.43 -0.15 -6.86
N ARG A 3 17.60 -0.52 -7.41
CA ARG A 3 17.80 -0.79 -8.86
C ARG A 3 16.78 -1.76 -9.49
N MET A 4 16.32 -2.77 -8.76
CA MET A 4 15.33 -3.73 -9.26
C MET A 4 13.94 -3.11 -9.39
N LEU A 5 13.62 -2.12 -8.55
CA LEU A 5 12.35 -1.39 -8.59
C LEU A 5 12.32 -0.27 -9.65
N GLU A 6 13.47 0.09 -10.22
CA GLU A 6 13.58 1.08 -11.28
C GLU A 6 13.37 0.49 -12.69
N ASP A 7 13.43 -0.83 -12.82
CA ASP A 7 13.20 -1.49 -14.10
C ASP A 7 11.69 -1.54 -14.41
N SER A 8 11.25 -0.65 -15.30
CA SER A 8 9.84 -0.55 -15.71
C SER A 8 9.25 -1.86 -16.24
N ARG A 9 10.09 -2.79 -16.75
CA ARG A 9 9.63 -4.10 -17.24
C ARG A 9 9.12 -5.00 -16.12
N LEU A 10 9.53 -4.72 -14.87
CA LEU A 10 9.13 -5.50 -13.71
C LEU A 10 7.85 -4.96 -13.05
N ASN A 11 7.32 -3.81 -13.48
CA ASN A 11 6.20 -3.11 -12.83
C ASN A 11 4.91 -3.94 -12.67
N SER A 12 4.70 -4.93 -13.53
CA SER A 12 3.57 -5.87 -13.43
C SER A 12 3.69 -6.80 -12.22
N VAL A 13 4.91 -7.11 -11.78
CA VAL A 13 5.22 -8.07 -10.70
C VAL A 13 5.67 -7.35 -9.43
N LEU A 14 6.53 -6.34 -9.58
CA LEU A 14 7.17 -5.58 -8.51
C LEU A 14 7.25 -4.11 -8.93
N SER A 15 6.68 -3.21 -8.13
CA SER A 15 6.68 -1.77 -8.44
C SER A 15 6.66 -0.91 -7.19
N TRP A 16 7.03 0.36 -7.34
CA TRP A 16 6.73 1.40 -6.37
C TRP A 16 5.22 1.65 -6.28
N THR A 17 4.76 2.12 -5.12
CA THR A 17 3.43 2.73 -4.99
C THR A 17 3.39 4.05 -5.75
N LEU A 18 2.18 4.58 -6.03
CA LEU A 18 2.01 5.87 -6.70
C LEU A 18 2.77 7.01 -5.99
N ASN A 19 2.82 6.95 -4.66
CA ASN A 19 3.50 7.95 -3.83
C ASN A 19 5.02 7.73 -3.74
N GLY A 20 5.56 6.62 -4.26
CA GLY A 20 6.99 6.30 -4.20
C GLY A 20 7.55 6.03 -2.80
N ASP A 21 6.69 5.86 -1.80
CA ASP A 21 7.03 5.72 -0.38
C ASP A 21 6.96 4.27 0.14
N ALA A 22 6.62 3.34 -0.74
CA ALA A 22 6.54 1.93 -0.48
C ALA A 22 6.68 1.18 -1.80
N PHE A 23 6.99 -0.11 -1.73
CA PHE A 23 6.95 -0.99 -2.89
C PHE A 23 6.01 -2.16 -2.64
N VAL A 24 5.45 -2.68 -3.72
CA VAL A 24 4.48 -3.76 -3.71
C VAL A 24 4.93 -4.90 -4.62
N ILE A 25 4.79 -6.12 -4.11
CA ILE A 25 4.92 -7.36 -4.87
C ILE A 25 3.51 -7.84 -5.17
N LYS A 26 3.13 -7.77 -6.44
CA LYS A 26 1.80 -8.11 -6.96
C LYS A 26 1.69 -9.61 -7.24
N ASP A 27 2.77 -10.21 -7.77
CA ASP A 27 2.85 -11.65 -8.04
C ASP A 27 4.09 -12.24 -7.34
N VAL A 28 3.86 -12.99 -6.26
CA VAL A 28 4.94 -13.63 -5.48
C VAL A 28 5.58 -14.78 -6.27
N THR A 29 4.81 -15.49 -7.08
CA THR A 29 5.29 -16.66 -7.83
C THR A 29 6.27 -16.22 -8.91
N THR A 30 5.87 -15.26 -9.76
CA THR A 30 6.78 -14.72 -10.77
C THR A 30 7.96 -13.98 -10.15
N PHE A 31 7.75 -13.26 -9.03
CA PHE A 31 8.85 -12.60 -8.33
C PHE A 31 9.91 -13.60 -7.86
N THR A 32 9.49 -14.72 -7.26
CA THR A 32 10.41 -15.73 -6.73
C THR A 32 11.13 -16.53 -7.80
N GLN A 33 10.44 -16.89 -8.89
CA GLN A 33 11.00 -17.72 -9.95
C GLN A 33 11.83 -16.93 -10.97
N SER A 34 11.39 -15.73 -11.34
CA SER A 34 11.97 -15.01 -12.49
C SER A 34 12.82 -13.80 -12.10
N ILE A 35 12.55 -13.19 -10.94
CA ILE A 35 13.21 -11.94 -10.53
C ILE A 35 14.27 -12.22 -9.47
N LEU A 36 13.93 -12.89 -8.36
CA LEU A 36 14.89 -13.15 -7.27
C LEU A 36 16.21 -13.78 -7.74
N PRO A 37 16.23 -14.82 -8.60
CA PRO A 37 17.49 -15.44 -9.05
C PRO A 37 18.40 -14.51 -9.84
N LYS A 38 17.86 -13.44 -10.45
CA LYS A 38 18.64 -12.45 -11.21
C LYS A 38 19.36 -11.45 -10.32
N PHE A 39 18.82 -11.19 -9.12
CA PHE A 39 19.34 -10.17 -8.20
C PHE A 39 19.96 -10.77 -6.92
N PHE A 40 19.63 -12.01 -6.57
CA PHE A 40 20.03 -12.69 -5.36
C PHE A 40 20.43 -14.14 -5.65
N ARG A 41 21.29 -14.72 -4.80
CA ARG A 41 21.73 -16.13 -4.89
C ARG A 41 20.70 -17.14 -4.38
N HIS A 42 19.42 -16.76 -4.31
CA HIS A 42 18.32 -17.61 -3.88
C HIS A 42 17.01 -17.16 -4.52
N SER A 43 16.05 -18.07 -4.68
CA SER A 43 14.67 -17.79 -5.14
C SER A 43 13.66 -17.72 -3.99
N ASN A 44 14.09 -17.90 -2.74
CA ASN A 44 13.18 -18.05 -1.61
C ASN A 44 12.61 -16.71 -1.12
N PHE A 45 11.28 -16.57 -1.14
CA PHE A 45 10.57 -15.38 -0.68
C PHE A 45 10.83 -15.06 0.80
N SER A 46 10.80 -16.06 1.68
CA SER A 46 11.03 -15.88 3.11
C SER A 46 12.44 -15.37 3.40
N SER A 47 13.43 -15.78 2.59
CA SER A 47 14.80 -15.23 2.68
C SER A 47 14.83 -13.75 2.30
N PHE A 48 14.10 -13.37 1.25
CA PHE A 48 13.94 -11.97 0.87
C PHE A 48 13.26 -11.16 1.97
N VAL A 49 12.15 -11.63 2.54
CA VAL A 49 11.46 -10.98 3.66
C VAL A 49 12.37 -10.88 4.90
N ARG A 50 13.19 -11.91 5.17
CA ARG A 50 14.15 -11.87 6.27
C ARG A 50 15.21 -10.80 6.06
N GLN A 51 15.67 -10.60 4.83
CA GLN A 51 16.58 -9.51 4.48
C GLN A 51 15.91 -8.16 4.70
N LEU A 52 14.67 -7.97 4.23
CA LEU A 52 13.88 -6.75 4.50
C LEU A 52 13.80 -6.44 6.00
N ASN A 53 13.46 -7.44 6.82
CA ASN A 53 13.38 -7.27 8.27
C ASN A 53 14.72 -6.89 8.93
N LYS A 54 15.86 -7.32 8.37
CA LYS A 54 17.19 -6.93 8.87
C LYS A 54 17.49 -5.45 8.63
N TYR A 55 16.86 -4.83 7.63
CA TYR A 55 16.99 -3.41 7.30
C TYR A 55 15.75 -2.60 7.69
N ASP A 56 14.98 -3.12 8.66
CA ASP A 56 13.79 -2.47 9.24
C ASP A 56 12.65 -2.11 8.28
N PHE A 57 12.50 -2.86 7.20
CA PHE A 57 11.31 -2.73 6.36
C PHE A 57 10.10 -3.36 7.05
N HIS A 58 8.98 -2.66 7.03
CA HIS A 58 7.74 -3.13 7.65
C HIS A 58 6.69 -3.46 6.59
N LYS A 59 5.98 -4.58 6.79
CA LYS A 59 4.84 -4.95 5.96
C LYS A 59 3.68 -3.99 6.24
N VAL A 60 3.22 -3.30 5.22
CA VAL A 60 2.04 -2.45 5.33
C VAL A 60 0.80 -3.33 5.24
N ARG A 61 -0.04 -3.30 6.28
CA ARG A 61 -1.33 -4.00 6.30
C ARG A 61 -2.42 -3.02 5.88
N ARG A 62 -3.09 -3.28 4.76
CA ARG A 62 -4.34 -2.60 4.38
C ARG A 62 -5.41 -3.65 4.21
N TYR A 63 -6.61 -3.38 4.74
CA TYR A 63 -7.72 -4.35 4.79
C TYR A 63 -8.12 -4.91 3.42
N TYR A 64 -7.94 -4.12 2.36
CA TYR A 64 -8.29 -4.49 0.98
C TYR A 64 -7.07 -4.88 0.11
N CYS A 65 -5.85 -4.84 0.64
CA CYS A 65 -4.64 -5.11 -0.14
C CYS A 65 -4.02 -6.44 0.30
N LEU A 66 -4.30 -7.49 -0.46
CA LEU A 66 -3.68 -8.82 -0.27
C LEU A 66 -2.21 -8.85 -0.70
N ASN A 67 -1.77 -7.83 -1.44
CA ASN A 67 -0.42 -7.76 -1.98
C ASN A 67 0.62 -7.56 -0.88
N TRP A 68 1.83 -8.06 -1.13
CA TRP A 68 2.96 -7.90 -0.23
C TRP A 68 3.58 -6.52 -0.39
N MET A 69 3.10 -5.56 0.41
CA MET A 69 3.60 -4.19 0.42
C MET A 69 4.52 -3.94 1.61
N PHE A 70 5.66 -3.29 1.35
CA PHE A 70 6.66 -2.97 2.38
C PHE A 70 7.09 -1.51 2.28
N ARG A 71 7.38 -0.91 3.43
CA ARG A 71 7.81 0.49 3.57
C ARG A 71 9.00 0.60 4.51
N HIS A 72 9.85 1.59 4.25
CA HIS A 72 10.87 2.10 5.16
C HIS A 72 10.96 3.64 4.99
N PRO A 73 11.09 4.43 6.08
CA PRO A 73 11.10 5.90 6.01
C PRO A 73 12.17 6.50 5.09
N ASP A 74 13.36 5.90 5.03
CA ASP A 74 14.45 6.36 4.15
C ASP A 74 14.49 5.66 2.77
N PHE A 75 13.48 4.84 2.43
CA PHE A 75 13.44 4.10 1.17
C PHE A 75 12.38 4.66 0.22
N HIS A 76 12.82 5.53 -0.70
CA HIS A 76 11.96 6.23 -1.63
C HIS A 76 12.40 6.07 -3.09
N ALA A 77 11.44 6.20 -4.02
CA ALA A 77 11.69 6.12 -5.45
C ALA A 77 12.57 7.29 -5.96
N ASP A 78 12.29 8.50 -5.51
CA ASP A 78 12.89 9.77 -5.93
C ASP A 78 14.16 10.15 -5.13
N ARG A 79 14.33 9.61 -3.92
CA ARG A 79 15.42 9.97 -3.01
C ARG A 79 16.40 8.82 -2.83
N ARG A 80 17.33 8.67 -3.78
CA ARG A 80 18.44 7.72 -3.66
C ARG A 80 19.43 8.03 -2.52
N PRO A 81 19.77 9.29 -2.19
CA PRO A 81 20.77 9.56 -1.15
C PRO A 81 20.36 9.05 0.24
N THR A 82 19.06 9.06 0.58
CA THR A 82 18.57 8.60 1.89
C THR A 82 18.81 7.11 2.12
N LEU A 83 19.12 6.33 1.08
CA LEU A 83 19.45 4.91 1.21
C LEU A 83 20.66 4.67 2.14
N GLU A 84 21.55 5.65 2.33
CA GLU A 84 22.68 5.55 3.26
C GLU A 84 22.25 5.47 4.74
N ASN A 85 21.06 5.96 5.06
CA ASN A 85 20.47 5.87 6.40
C ASN A 85 19.91 4.48 6.72
N ILE A 86 19.69 3.65 5.70
CA ILE A 86 19.14 2.30 5.86
C ILE A 86 20.23 1.35 6.32
N LYS A 87 20.37 1.25 7.64
CA LYS A 87 21.37 0.40 8.28
C LYS A 87 20.79 -0.94 8.70
N ARG A 88 21.64 -1.96 8.64
CA ARG A 88 21.29 -3.28 9.17
C ARG A 88 21.12 -3.19 10.68
N LYS A 89 20.05 -3.78 11.22
CA LYS A 89 19.89 -4.00 12.65
C LYS A 89 21.02 -4.87 13.16
N GLU A 90 21.82 -4.33 14.06
CA GLU A 90 22.82 -5.11 14.79
C GLU A 90 22.11 -6.27 15.52
N PRO A 91 22.63 -7.51 15.43
CA PRO A 91 22.15 -8.57 16.30
C PRO A 91 22.47 -8.13 17.73
N GLY A 92 21.43 -7.76 18.48
CA GLY A 92 21.60 -7.21 19.82
C GLY A 92 22.57 -8.04 20.64
N ARG A 93 23.66 -7.42 21.14
CA ARG A 93 24.49 -8.02 22.18
C ARG A 93 23.55 -8.42 23.31
N ARG A 94 23.36 -9.72 23.51
CA ARG A 94 22.69 -10.25 24.70
C ARG A 94 23.42 -9.67 25.91
N ARG A 95 22.80 -8.74 26.62
CA ARG A 95 23.25 -8.32 27.95
C ARG A 95 23.20 -9.57 28.82
N LYS A 96 24.36 -10.04 29.29
CA LYS A 96 24.46 -11.15 30.24
C LYS A 96 23.94 -10.65 31.60
N PRO A 97 22.96 -11.30 32.23
CA PRO A 97 22.72 -11.14 33.66
C PRO A 97 23.86 -11.84 34.42
N THR A 98 24.52 -11.11 35.31
CA THR A 98 25.53 -11.61 36.24
C THR A 98 24.87 -12.32 37.44
N THR A 99 25.30 -13.57 37.67
CA THR A 99 25.44 -14.29 38.96
C THR A 99 24.14 -14.62 39.73
N THR A 100 23.74 -15.90 39.90
CA THR A 100 24.22 -16.79 41.00
C THR A 100 23.89 -18.27 40.73
N ALA A 101 24.95 -19.11 40.65
CA ALA A 101 25.15 -20.52 41.10
C ALA A 101 24.10 -21.67 40.80
N PRO A 102 24.45 -22.98 40.91
CA PRO A 102 24.61 -23.88 39.75
C PRO A 102 23.79 -25.20 39.81
N GLN A 103 23.24 -25.69 38.69
CA GLN A 103 22.80 -27.10 38.52
C GLN A 103 22.90 -27.61 37.04
N PRO A 104 23.02 -28.94 36.81
CA PRO A 104 23.92 -29.60 35.83
C PRO A 104 23.30 -29.88 34.43
N PRO A 105 24.07 -30.45 33.46
CA PRO A 105 23.75 -30.46 32.03
C PRO A 105 23.19 -31.79 31.50
N VAL A 106 22.28 -31.73 30.51
CA VAL A 106 22.04 -32.72 29.42
C VAL A 106 21.00 -32.13 28.43
N GLU A 107 21.40 -31.56 27.29
CA GLU A 107 21.56 -32.16 25.94
C GLU A 107 20.25 -32.47 25.14
N ASN A 108 20.04 -31.66 24.09
CA ASN A 108 19.30 -31.86 22.82
C ASN A 108 17.79 -32.23 22.87
N VAL A 109 16.87 -31.64 22.09
CA VAL A 109 16.87 -31.42 20.63
C VAL A 109 15.92 -30.25 20.27
N LEU A 110 16.22 -29.62 19.15
CA LEU A 110 15.44 -28.62 18.41
C LEU A 110 13.91 -28.86 18.44
N HIS A 111 13.14 -27.81 18.78
CA HIS A 111 11.92 -27.50 18.05
C HIS A 111 11.75 -25.98 17.89
N HIS A 112 11.67 -25.59 16.63
CA HIS A 112 11.15 -24.34 16.12
C HIS A 112 9.89 -23.89 16.87
N SER A 113 9.77 -22.61 17.20
CA SER A 113 8.47 -21.96 17.39
C SER A 113 8.65 -20.46 17.31
N SER A 114 7.96 -19.87 16.35
CA SER A 114 7.62 -18.46 16.22
C SER A 114 7.34 -17.78 17.57
N PRO A 115 7.49 -16.45 17.71
CA PRO A 115 6.90 -15.76 18.85
C PRO A 115 5.38 -15.82 18.68
N SER A 116 4.76 -16.86 19.25
CA SER A 116 3.33 -16.93 19.45
C SER A 116 2.97 -15.99 20.59
N SER A 117 2.20 -14.97 20.23
CA SER A 117 1.13 -14.36 21.02
C SER A 117 0.69 -15.20 22.23
N TYR A 118 1.10 -14.80 23.43
CA TYR A 118 0.39 -15.12 24.67
C TYR A 118 0.53 -13.94 25.63
N GLY A 119 -0.60 -13.30 25.95
CA GLY A 119 -0.69 -12.22 26.93
C GLY A 119 -1.11 -10.86 26.38
N LYS A 120 -2.11 -10.76 25.49
CA LYS A 120 -2.85 -9.50 25.37
C LYS A 120 -3.68 -9.37 26.64
N THR A 121 -3.41 -8.36 27.45
CA THR A 121 -4.22 -8.06 28.62
C THR A 121 -5.63 -7.67 28.17
N VAL A 122 -6.63 -7.77 29.07
CA VAL A 122 -8.00 -7.31 28.77
C VAL A 122 -8.00 -5.84 28.32
N GLY A 123 -7.10 -5.02 28.88
CA GLY A 123 -6.89 -3.62 28.46
C GLY A 123 -6.41 -3.47 27.01
N ASP A 124 -5.48 -4.32 26.55
CA ASP A 124 -5.00 -4.30 25.16
C ASP A 124 -6.09 -4.67 24.15
N GLN A 125 -7.02 -5.54 24.55
CA GLN A 125 -8.16 -5.93 23.71
C GLN A 125 -9.21 -4.82 23.63
N ILE A 126 -9.50 -4.14 24.75
CA ILE A 126 -10.42 -3.00 24.78
C ILE A 126 -9.89 -1.86 23.92
N PHE A 127 -8.59 -1.55 24.01
CA PHE A 127 -7.97 -0.51 23.18
C PHE A 127 -8.06 -0.83 21.68
N GLU A 128 -7.84 -2.09 21.29
CA GLU A 128 -7.99 -2.52 19.90
C GLU A 128 -9.44 -2.46 19.41
N LEU A 129 -10.43 -2.81 20.26
CA LEU A 129 -11.84 -2.67 19.92
C LEU A 129 -12.23 -1.20 19.71
N GLU A 130 -11.74 -0.30 20.55
CA GLU A 130 -12.00 1.13 20.42
C GLU A 130 -11.35 1.69 19.15
N ARG A 131 -10.12 1.27 18.83
CA ARG A 131 -9.46 1.64 17.57
C ARG A 131 -10.23 1.12 16.35
N LEU A 132 -10.71 -0.12 16.39
CA LEU A 132 -11.51 -0.69 15.31
C LEU A 132 -12.84 0.05 15.13
N ARG A 133 -13.49 0.40 16.24
CA ARG A 133 -14.73 1.20 16.23
C ARG A 133 -14.49 2.58 15.64
N GLN A 134 -13.45 3.29 16.05
CA GLN A 134 -13.08 4.58 15.46
C GLN A 134 -12.76 4.47 13.96
N SER A 135 -12.14 3.37 13.54
CA SER A 135 -11.91 3.09 12.12
C SER A 135 -13.22 2.83 11.37
N GLN A 136 -14.17 2.10 11.96
CA GLN A 136 -15.50 1.89 11.39
C GLN A 136 -16.28 3.19 11.28
N ASP A 137 -16.30 4.02 12.32
CA ASP A 137 -16.98 5.32 12.30
C ASP A 137 -16.40 6.26 11.24
N SER A 138 -15.07 6.24 11.09
CA SER A 138 -14.38 7.03 10.06
C SER A 138 -14.72 6.54 8.65
N MET A 139 -14.81 5.22 8.48
CA MET A 139 -15.20 4.62 7.21
C MET A 139 -16.67 4.90 6.86
N ALA A 140 -17.57 4.80 7.85
CA ALA A 140 -18.98 5.13 7.68
C ALA A 140 -19.15 6.59 7.25
N ARG A 141 -18.47 7.53 7.91
CA ARG A 141 -18.47 8.95 7.53
C ARG A 141 -17.94 9.18 6.11
N CYS A 142 -16.89 8.47 5.72
CA CYS A 142 -16.35 8.55 4.37
C CYS A 142 -17.37 8.06 3.32
N LEU A 143 -18.04 6.93 3.60
CA LEU A 143 -19.06 6.39 2.70
C LEU A 143 -20.24 7.33 2.54
N SER A 144 -20.78 7.85 3.66
CA SER A 144 -21.88 8.83 3.59
C SER A 144 -21.49 10.09 2.83
N ARG A 145 -20.25 10.57 2.98
CA ARG A 145 -19.78 11.72 2.21
C ARG A 145 -19.70 11.40 0.71
N LEU A 146 -19.17 10.23 0.35
CA LEU A 146 -19.07 9.82 -1.05
C LEU A 146 -20.46 9.67 -1.69
N GLU A 147 -21.43 9.12 -0.96
CA GLU A 147 -22.81 8.99 -1.43
C GLU A 147 -23.45 10.36 -1.73
N VAL A 148 -23.23 11.33 -0.85
CA VAL A 148 -23.70 12.71 -1.07
C VAL A 148 -22.98 13.37 -2.25
N ASP A 149 -21.66 13.20 -2.36
CA ASP A 149 -20.88 13.76 -3.48
C ASP A 149 -21.30 13.13 -4.81
N TYR A 150 -21.63 11.84 -4.83
CA TYR A 150 -22.18 11.14 -5.98
C TYR A 150 -23.55 11.68 -6.39
N ALA A 151 -24.45 11.90 -5.43
CA ALA A 151 -25.77 12.48 -5.70
C ALA A 151 -25.65 13.88 -6.35
N ARG A 152 -24.77 14.74 -5.82
CA ARG A 152 -24.52 16.06 -6.40
C ARG A 152 -23.96 15.99 -7.83
N ALA A 153 -23.01 15.09 -8.08
CA ALA A 153 -22.44 14.95 -9.43
C ALA A 153 -23.48 14.49 -10.46
N LEU A 154 -24.47 13.68 -10.04
CA LEU A 154 -25.59 13.31 -10.89
C LEU A 154 -26.52 14.50 -11.19
N GLU A 155 -26.81 15.33 -10.19
CA GLU A 155 -27.57 16.57 -10.37
C GLU A 155 -26.86 17.51 -11.35
N ASP A 156 -25.56 17.75 -11.16
CA ASP A 156 -24.74 18.59 -12.04
C ASP A 156 -24.75 18.08 -13.50
N LEU A 157 -24.76 16.76 -13.70
CA LEU A 157 -24.81 16.15 -15.04
C LEU A 157 -26.17 16.39 -15.69
N VAL A 158 -27.26 16.24 -14.94
CA VAL A 158 -28.61 16.53 -15.43
C VAL A 158 -28.73 17.99 -15.83
N ASP A 159 -28.23 18.91 -15.01
CA ASP A 159 -28.25 20.35 -15.30
C ASP A 159 -27.40 20.70 -16.52
N CYS A 160 -26.24 20.06 -16.67
CA CYS A 160 -25.40 20.21 -17.86
C CYS A 160 -26.15 19.77 -19.12
N ASN A 161 -26.80 18.60 -19.11
CA ASN A 161 -27.59 18.13 -20.24
C ASN A 161 -28.74 19.07 -20.60
N GLN A 162 -29.44 19.62 -19.61
CA GLN A 162 -30.49 20.61 -19.85
C GLN A 162 -29.93 21.89 -20.49
N ASN A 163 -28.76 22.33 -20.06
CA ASN A 163 -28.11 23.51 -20.63
C ASN A 163 -27.65 23.27 -22.07
N ILE A 164 -27.11 22.07 -22.36
CA ILE A 164 -26.74 21.68 -23.72
C ILE A 164 -27.97 21.66 -24.63
N ALA A 165 -29.09 21.08 -24.18
CA ALA A 165 -30.33 21.06 -24.95
C ALA A 165 -30.84 22.48 -25.26
N LYS A 166 -30.79 23.39 -24.28
CA LYS A 166 -31.14 24.81 -24.49
C LYS A 166 -30.22 25.49 -25.50
N GLN A 167 -28.91 25.20 -25.45
CA GLN A 167 -27.95 25.73 -26.43
C GLN A 167 -28.21 25.19 -27.83
N GLU A 168 -28.62 23.93 -27.96
CA GLU A 168 -29.00 23.33 -29.24
C GLU A 168 -30.22 24.02 -29.84
N ASP A 169 -31.27 24.29 -29.05
CA ASP A 169 -32.46 25.01 -29.50
C ASP A 169 -32.14 26.42 -30.02
N VAL A 170 -31.27 27.14 -29.31
CA VAL A 170 -30.81 28.48 -29.74
C VAL A 170 -30.03 28.38 -31.05
N MET A 171 -29.14 27.41 -31.17
CA MET A 171 -28.36 27.19 -32.39
C MET A 171 -29.27 26.85 -33.58
N GLN A 172 -30.24 25.96 -33.39
CA GLN A 172 -31.23 25.61 -34.42
C GLN A 172 -32.04 26.84 -34.85
N SER A 173 -32.44 27.69 -33.90
CA SER A 173 -33.14 28.95 -34.19
C SER A 173 -32.29 29.91 -35.03
N MET A 174 -31.00 30.05 -34.72
CA MET A 174 -30.06 30.86 -35.51
C MET A 174 -29.87 30.32 -36.93
N VAL A 175 -29.72 29.00 -37.08
CA VAL A 175 -29.57 28.35 -38.39
C VAL A 175 -30.83 28.54 -39.23
N GLN A 176 -32.03 28.39 -38.65
CA GLN A 176 -33.29 28.65 -39.34
C GLN A 176 -33.39 30.11 -39.80
N TYR A 177 -33.01 31.06 -38.94
CA TYR A 177 -33.02 32.48 -39.29
C TYR A 177 -32.09 32.80 -40.48
N ILE A 178 -30.88 32.24 -40.49
CA ILE A 178 -29.94 32.42 -41.60
C ILE A 178 -30.52 31.82 -42.90
N ARG A 179 -31.06 30.60 -42.85
CA ARG A 179 -31.66 29.94 -44.03
C ARG A 179 -32.85 30.71 -44.60
N GLN A 180 -33.69 31.32 -43.76
CA GLN A 180 -34.82 32.15 -44.20
C GLN A 180 -34.34 33.44 -44.88
N ARG A 181 -33.24 34.02 -44.39
CA ARG A 181 -32.66 35.25 -44.94
C ARG A 181 -32.03 35.03 -46.32
N ASP A 182 -31.37 33.89 -46.53
CA ASP A 182 -30.75 33.52 -47.82
C ASP A 182 -31.77 33.18 -48.92
N GLN A 183 -33.01 32.82 -48.58
CA GLN A 183 -34.09 32.56 -49.55
C GLN A 183 -34.87 33.82 -49.96
N SER A 184 -34.63 34.95 -49.29
CA SER A 184 -35.39 36.20 -49.45
C SER A 184 -34.66 37.29 -50.25
N GLY A 185 -33.45 37.01 -50.76
CA GLY A 185 -32.63 37.92 -51.58
C GLY A 185 -32.29 37.29 -52.92
#